data_AF-A0A7X1GYK0-F1
#
_entry.id   AF-A0A7X1GYK0-F1
#
_cell.length_a   1.000
_cell.length_b   1.000
_cell.length_c   1.000
_cell.angle_alpha   90.00
_cell.angle_beta   90.00
_cell.angle_gamma   90.00
#
_symmetry.space_group_name_H-M   'P 1'
#
loop_
_entity.id
_entity.type
_entity.pdbx_description
1 polymer ?
#
loop_
_entity_poly.entity_id
_entity_poly.type
_entity_poly.pdbx_seq_one_letter_code
_entity_poly.pdbx_strand_id
1 'polypeptide(L)'
;MARPFKLEAVLTHRQHQEESARKVFADAAREWSRARQALADMEKVRAQYRRAMRLKQDSNGSAMELILYTRYLARLDREIGEQKHTVQTLTTDKEKKRQALMTALKDRKVIEKLKERYLADEDKKERDMEQKLINDVAISRYQRKQ
;
A
#
# COMPACT_ATOMS: atom_id res chain seq x y z
N MET A 1 35.25 -12.20 14.71
CA MET A 1 33.88 -12.03 15.23
C MET A 1 33.27 -10.82 14.54
N ALA A 2 32.21 -11.02 13.74
CA ALA A 2 31.56 -9.94 13.02
C ALA A 2 31.02 -8.89 14.00
N ARG A 3 31.33 -7.62 13.76
CA ARG A 3 30.84 -6.53 14.61
C ARG A 3 29.34 -6.31 14.35
N PRO A 4 28.52 -6.09 15.40
CA PRO A 4 27.08 -5.91 15.23
C PRO A 4 26.77 -4.55 14.60
N PHE A 5 25.81 -4.54 13.67
CA PHE A 5 25.32 -3.30 13.05
C PHE A 5 24.61 -2.43 14.10
N LYS A 6 25.15 -1.23 14.35
CA LYS A 6 24.70 -0.34 15.43
C LYS A 6 23.24 0.14 15.31
N LEU A 7 22.66 0.09 14.12
CA LEU A 7 21.30 0.57 13.85
C LEU A 7 20.30 -0.57 13.66
N GLU A 8 20.60 -1.79 14.14
CA GLU A 8 19.68 -2.92 14.04
C GLU A 8 18.33 -2.65 14.71
N ALA A 9 18.33 -2.08 15.92
CA ALA A 9 17.09 -1.70 16.61
C ALA A 9 16.26 -0.66 15.83
N VAL A 10 16.94 0.27 15.15
CA VAL A 10 16.28 1.26 14.29
C VAL A 10 15.66 0.57 13.08
N LEU A 11 16.38 -0.37 12.45
CA LEU A 11 15.87 -1.14 11.32
C LEU A 11 14.61 -1.92 11.70
N THR A 12 14.62 -2.64 12.83
CA THR A 12 13.47 -3.37 13.35
C THR A 12 12.28 -2.45 13.61
N HIS A 13 12.53 -1.29 14.24
CA HIS A 13 11.47 -0.30 14.45
C HIS A 13 10.87 0.19 13.12
N ARG A 14 11.68 0.48 12.11
CA ARG A 14 11.21 0.91 10.78
C ARG A 14 10.44 -0.20 10.04
N GLN A 15 10.82 -1.46 10.22
CA GLN A 15 10.08 -2.60 9.69
C GLN A 15 8.67 -2.69 10.31
N HIS A 16 8.55 -2.53 11.63
CA HIS A 16 7.24 -2.48 12.29
C HIS A 16 6.38 -1.29 11.86
N GLN A 17 7.00 -0.12 11.68
CA GLN A 17 6.30 1.05 11.14
C GLN A 17 5.76 0.81 9.72
N GLU A 18 6.56 0.18 8.85
CA GLU A 18 6.10 -0.21 7.51
C GLU A 18 4.94 -1.21 7.59
N GLU A 19 5.06 -2.25 8.43
CA GLU A 19 4.02 -3.27 8.55
C GLU A 19 2.70 -2.66 9.04
N SER A 20 2.77 -1.76 10.01
CA SER A 20 1.62 -1.00 10.50
C SER A 20 0.99 -0.15 9.39
N ALA A 21 1.81 0.63 8.66
CA ALA A 21 1.34 1.44 7.54
C ALA A 21 0.70 0.58 6.42
N ARG A 22 1.25 -0.63 6.19
CA ARG A 22 0.73 -1.57 5.19
C ARG A 22 -0.65 -2.09 5.59
N LYS A 23 -0.84 -2.45 6.87
CA LYS A 23 -2.14 -2.87 7.41
C LYS A 23 -3.18 -1.75 7.26
N VAL A 24 -2.84 -0.54 7.70
CA VAL A 24 -3.73 0.64 7.61
C VAL A 24 -4.11 0.95 6.15
N PHE A 25 -3.16 0.89 5.22
CA PHE A 25 -3.47 1.08 3.80
C PHE A 25 -4.37 -0.04 3.25
N ALA A 26 -4.12 -1.30 3.62
CA ALA A 26 -4.95 -2.42 3.19
C ALA A 26 -6.39 -2.29 3.68
N ASP A 27 -6.61 -1.85 4.92
CA ASP A 27 -7.93 -1.57 5.46
C ASP A 27 -8.66 -0.49 4.66
N ALA A 28 -8.03 0.66 4.43
CA ALA A 28 -8.63 1.73 3.64
C ALA A 28 -8.90 1.33 2.19
N ALA A 29 -8.03 0.51 1.59
CA ALA A 29 -8.24 -0.02 0.25
C ALA A 29 -9.47 -0.95 0.19
N ARG A 30 -9.67 -1.78 1.22
CA ARG A 30 -10.87 -2.64 1.35
C ARG A 30 -12.14 -1.80 1.49
N GLU A 31 -12.14 -0.81 2.38
CA GLU A 31 -13.29 0.07 2.59
C GLU A 31 -13.67 0.83 1.31
N TRP A 32 -12.68 1.44 0.65
CA TRP A 32 -12.86 2.10 -0.64
C TRP A 32 -13.44 1.15 -1.70
N SER A 33 -12.92 -0.08 -1.78
CA SER A 33 -13.41 -1.07 -2.74
C SER A 33 -14.87 -1.45 -2.47
N ARG A 34 -15.25 -1.64 -1.20
CA ARG A 34 -16.64 -1.93 -0.82
C ARG A 34 -17.57 -0.77 -1.18
N ALA A 35 -17.17 0.46 -0.86
CA ALA A 35 -17.95 1.66 -1.17
C ALA A 35 -18.14 1.84 -2.68
N ARG A 36 -17.09 1.59 -3.48
CA ARG A 36 -17.15 1.66 -4.94
C ARG A 36 -18.05 0.57 -5.53
N GLN A 37 -18.00 -0.64 -4.98
CA GLN A 37 -18.89 -1.72 -5.39
C GLN A 37 -20.35 -1.38 -5.11
N ALA A 38 -20.66 -0.89 -3.90
CA ALA A 38 -22.00 -0.46 -3.54
C ALA A 38 -22.52 0.64 -4.48
N LEU A 39 -21.69 1.63 -4.82
CA LEU A 39 -22.04 2.67 -5.80
C LEU A 39 -22.38 2.07 -7.17
N ALA A 40 -21.55 1.15 -7.67
CA ALA A 40 -21.78 0.51 -8.97
C ALA A 40 -23.09 -0.27 -8.99
N ASP A 41 -23.43 -0.95 -7.90
CA ASP A 41 -24.66 -1.72 -7.79
C ASP A 41 -25.89 -0.79 -7.69
N MET A 42 -25.81 0.34 -6.97
CA MET A 42 -26.86 1.36 -6.97
C MET A 42 -27.08 1.98 -8.37
N GLU A 43 -26.00 2.25 -9.11
CA GLU A 43 -26.09 2.78 -10.48
C GLU A 43 -26.72 1.77 -11.46
N LYS A 44 -26.43 0.47 -11.30
CA LYS A 44 -27.11 -0.61 -12.04
C LYS A 44 -28.59 -0.66 -11.73
N VAL A 45 -28.97 -0.64 -10.45
CA VAL A 45 -30.38 -0.62 -10.03
C VAL A 45 -31.08 0.59 -10.63
N ARG A 46 -30.48 1.78 -10.56
CA ARG A 46 -31.04 2.98 -11.18
C ARG A 46 -31.28 2.80 -12.69
N ALA A 47 -30.33 2.24 -13.41
CA ALA A 47 -30.45 2.00 -14.85
C ALA A 47 -31.61 1.03 -15.15
N GLN A 48 -31.75 -0.04 -14.37
CA GLN A 48 -32.86 -1.00 -14.49
C GLN A 48 -34.22 -0.33 -14.26
N TYR A 49 -34.37 0.44 -13.18
CA TYR A 49 -35.62 1.14 -12.87
C TYR A 49 -35.97 2.21 -13.90
N ARG A 50 -34.97 2.95 -14.43
CA ARG A 50 -35.18 3.89 -15.54
C ARG A 50 -35.67 3.19 -16.80
N ARG A 51 -35.12 2.02 -17.13
CA ARG A 51 -35.57 1.22 -18.28
C ARG A 51 -37.00 0.69 -18.06
N ALA A 52 -37.30 0.16 -16.88
CA ALA A 52 -38.63 -0.32 -16.53
C ALA A 52 -39.69 0.79 -16.60
N MET A 53 -39.36 1.99 -16.10
CA MET A 53 -40.22 3.17 -16.18
C MET A 53 -40.52 3.54 -17.64
N ARG A 54 -39.51 3.57 -18.52
CA ARG A 54 -39.69 3.87 -19.96
C ARG A 54 -40.62 2.86 -20.63
N LEU A 55 -40.39 1.57 -20.42
CA LEU A 55 -41.26 0.52 -20.97
C LEU A 55 -42.71 0.67 -20.52
N LYS A 56 -42.93 1.04 -19.26
CA LYS A 56 -44.27 1.32 -18.72
C LYS A 56 -44.88 2.59 -19.31
N GLN A 57 -44.10 3.61 -19.64
CA GLN A 57 -44.60 4.79 -20.35
C GLN A 57 -45.08 4.44 -21.76
N ASP A 58 -44.30 3.60 -22.47
CA ASP A 58 -44.63 3.18 -23.84
C ASP A 58 -45.85 2.24 -23.89
N SER A 59 -46.18 1.55 -22.79
CA SER A 59 -47.28 0.59 -22.70
C SER A 59 -48.56 1.13 -22.03
N ASN A 60 -48.81 2.45 -22.06
CA ASN A 60 -49.93 3.10 -21.35
C ASN A 60 -50.02 2.76 -19.85
N GLY A 61 -48.88 2.72 -19.16
CA GLY A 61 -48.82 2.52 -17.71
C GLY A 61 -49.62 3.58 -16.94
N SER A 62 -50.13 3.19 -15.77
CA SER A 62 -50.95 4.10 -14.96
C SER A 62 -50.11 5.28 -14.46
N ALA A 63 -50.72 6.48 -14.44
CA ALA A 63 -50.09 7.68 -13.87
C ALA A 63 -49.59 7.44 -12.43
N MET A 64 -50.31 6.62 -11.65
CA MET A 64 -49.91 6.26 -10.29
C MET A 64 -48.62 5.43 -10.26
N GLU A 65 -48.46 4.46 -11.17
CA GLU A 65 -47.23 3.67 -11.30
C GLU A 65 -46.04 4.57 -11.65
N LEU A 66 -46.22 5.49 -12.60
CA LEU A 66 -45.16 6.42 -13.04
C LEU A 66 -44.72 7.37 -11.91
N ILE A 67 -45.64 7.83 -11.07
CA ILE A 67 -45.32 8.63 -9.89
C ILE A 67 -44.47 7.83 -8.89
N LEU A 68 -44.78 6.54 -8.67
CA LEU A 68 -44.00 5.68 -7.79
C LEU A 68 -42.56 5.50 -8.30
N TYR A 69 -42.39 5.21 -9.60
CA TYR A 69 -41.06 5.12 -10.23
C TYR A 69 -40.27 6.42 -10.07
N THR A 70 -40.91 7.56 -10.33
CA THR A 70 -40.25 8.88 -10.26
C THR A 70 -39.79 9.18 -8.84
N ARG A 71 -40.65 8.94 -7.83
CA ARG A 71 -40.29 9.14 -6.41
C ARG A 71 -39.14 8.23 -5.98
N TYR A 72 -39.19 6.96 -6.36
CA TYR A 72 -38.12 6.01 -6.04
C TYR A 72 -36.80 6.39 -6.70
N LEU A 73 -36.81 6.73 -7.99
CA LEU A 73 -35.61 7.18 -8.71
C LEU A 73 -35.03 8.46 -8.11
N ALA A 74 -35.87 9.43 -7.71
CA ALA A 74 -35.41 10.65 -7.05
C ALA A 74 -34.76 10.39 -5.67
N ARG A 75 -35.26 9.41 -4.92
CA ARG A 75 -34.61 8.95 -3.69
C ARG A 75 -33.27 8.27 -4.01
N LEU A 76 -33.26 7.34 -4.97
CA LEU A 76 -32.06 6.60 -5.36
C LEU A 76 -30.96 7.53 -5.91
N ASP A 77 -31.32 8.57 -6.66
CA ASP A 77 -30.38 9.57 -7.16
C ASP A 77 -29.73 10.37 -6.02
N ARG A 78 -30.46 10.66 -4.92
CA ARG A 78 -29.90 11.26 -3.70
C ARG A 78 -28.94 10.32 -2.99
N GLU A 79 -29.35 9.07 -2.76
CA GLU A 79 -28.51 8.05 -2.13
C GLU A 79 -27.23 7.78 -2.95
N ILE A 80 -27.31 7.78 -4.29
CA ILE A 80 -26.14 7.70 -5.18
C ILE A 80 -25.24 8.92 -5.01
N GLY A 81 -25.81 10.12 -4.86
CA GLY A 81 -25.05 11.34 -4.59
C GLY A 81 -24.24 11.26 -3.29
N GLU A 82 -24.88 10.83 -2.21
CA GLU A 82 -24.24 10.58 -0.92
C GLU A 82 -23.14 9.52 -1.02
N GLN A 83 -23.43 8.40 -1.70
CA GLN A 83 -22.45 7.34 -1.89
C GLN A 83 -21.26 7.78 -2.74
N LYS A 84 -21.46 8.64 -3.75
CA LYS A 84 -20.36 9.25 -4.51
C LYS A 84 -19.46 10.10 -3.63
N HIS A 85 -20.05 10.89 -2.73
CA HIS A 85 -19.28 11.66 -1.77
C HIS A 85 -18.48 10.75 -0.83
N THR A 86 -19.08 9.68 -0.32
CA THR A 86 -18.38 8.66 0.48
C THR A 86 -17.19 8.04 -0.26
N VAL A 87 -17.38 7.63 -1.53
CA VAL A 87 -16.30 7.09 -2.35
C VAL A 87 -15.19 8.12 -2.55
N GLN A 88 -15.51 9.39 -2.77
CA GLN A 88 -14.50 10.45 -2.93
C GLN A 88 -13.69 10.68 -1.64
N THR A 89 -14.36 10.72 -0.49
CA THR A 89 -13.71 10.83 0.82
C THR A 89 -12.78 9.64 1.08
N LEU A 90 -13.25 8.42 0.86
CA LEU A 90 -12.43 7.20 1.01
C LEU A 90 -11.29 7.13 -0.01
N THR A 91 -11.47 7.68 -1.22
CA THR A 91 -10.39 7.77 -2.21
C THR A 91 -9.27 8.65 -1.69
N THR A 92 -9.62 9.81 -1.12
CA THR A 92 -8.67 10.76 -0.56
C THR A 92 -7.94 10.16 0.66
N ASP A 93 -8.67 9.49 1.55
CA ASP A 93 -8.10 8.83 2.73
C ASP A 93 -7.16 7.67 2.34
N LYS A 94 -7.58 6.80 1.40
CA LYS A 94 -6.75 5.74 0.85
C LYS A 94 -5.45 6.30 0.27
N GLU A 95 -5.51 7.42 -0.45
CA GLU A 95 -4.32 8.04 -1.05
C GLU A 95 -3.36 8.60 0.00
N LYS A 96 -3.89 9.23 1.07
CA LYS A 96 -3.06 9.67 2.21
C LYS A 96 -2.33 8.49 2.86
N LYS A 97 -3.04 7.38 3.10
CA LYS A 97 -2.48 6.16 3.69
C LYS A 97 -1.47 5.49 2.75
N ARG A 98 -1.70 5.53 1.43
CA ARG A 98 -0.74 5.07 0.41
C ARG A 98 0.57 5.88 0.50
N GLN A 99 0.47 7.20 0.60
CA GLN A 99 1.63 8.07 0.72
C GLN A 99 2.41 7.81 2.01
N ALA A 100 1.72 7.59 3.13
CA ALA A 100 2.35 7.21 4.40
C ALA A 100 3.13 5.87 4.29
N LEU A 101 2.54 4.86 3.64
CA LEU A 101 3.22 3.59 3.37
C LEU A 101 4.47 3.78 2.49
N MET A 102 4.38 4.63 1.45
CA MET A 102 5.53 4.93 0.60
C MET A 102 6.67 5.60 1.39
N THR A 103 6.35 6.49 2.32
CA THR A 103 7.36 7.11 3.19
C THR A 103 7.99 6.07 4.12
N ALA A 104 7.19 5.22 4.78
CA ALA A 104 7.70 4.16 5.65
C ALA A 104 8.63 3.18 4.91
N LEU A 105 8.27 2.81 3.68
CA LEU A 105 9.10 1.98 2.79
C LEU A 105 10.44 2.64 2.46
N LYS A 106 10.44 3.94 2.14
CA LYS A 106 11.67 4.70 1.87
C LYS A 106 12.56 4.75 3.10
N ASP A 107 11.99 5.05 4.26
CA ASP A 107 12.71 5.14 5.53
C ASP A 107 13.38 3.82 5.91
N ARG A 108 12.67 2.68 5.78
CA ARG A 108 13.27 1.36 5.98
C ARG A 108 14.42 1.13 5.01
N LYS A 109 14.20 1.38 3.71
CA LYS A 109 15.18 1.10 2.66
C LYS A 109 16.47 1.91 2.83
N VAL A 110 16.42 3.10 3.42
CA VAL A 110 17.61 3.88 3.76
C VAL A 110 18.47 3.14 4.78
N ILE A 111 17.88 2.63 5.86
CA ILE A 111 18.61 1.91 6.90
C ILE A 111 19.13 0.56 6.38
N GLU A 112 18.36 -0.13 5.54
CA GLU A 112 18.81 -1.38 4.91
C GLU A 112 20.05 -1.17 4.05
N LYS A 113 20.07 -0.13 3.21
CA LYS A 113 21.25 0.20 2.43
C LYS A 113 22.47 0.54 3.29
N LEU A 114 22.26 1.17 4.45
CA LEU A 114 23.35 1.41 5.40
C LEU A 114 23.87 0.11 6.00
N LYS A 115 22.99 -0.85 6.31
CA LYS A 115 23.36 -2.17 6.80
C LYS A 115 24.14 -2.97 5.74
N GLU A 116 23.66 -2.97 4.50
CA GLU A 116 24.35 -3.63 3.37
C GLU A 116 25.77 -3.10 3.18
N ARG A 117 25.95 -1.77 3.18
CA ARG A 117 27.27 -1.14 3.10
C ARG A 117 28.16 -1.50 4.27
N TYR A 118 27.62 -1.46 5.48
CA TYR A 118 28.35 -1.82 6.69
C TYR A 118 28.89 -3.26 6.62
N LEU A 119 28.06 -4.21 6.20
CA LEU A 119 28.46 -5.61 6.03
C LEU A 119 29.57 -5.75 4.98
N ALA A 120 29.42 -5.09 3.83
CA ALA A 120 30.43 -5.11 2.78
C ALA A 120 31.79 -4.53 3.23
N ASP A 121 31.77 -3.46 4.05
CA ASP A 121 32.98 -2.87 4.61
C ASP A 121 33.66 -3.77 5.65
N GLU A 122 32.89 -4.47 6.48
CA GLU A 122 33.45 -5.44 7.44
C GLU A 122 34.05 -6.66 6.73
N ASP A 123 33.36 -7.21 5.72
CA ASP A 123 33.88 -8.32 4.90
C ASP A 123 35.19 -7.94 4.20
N LYS A 124 35.27 -6.70 3.69
CA LYS A 124 36.51 -6.19 3.07
C LYS A 124 37.65 -6.10 4.09
N LYS A 125 37.39 -5.56 5.28
CA LYS A 125 38.41 -5.47 6.35
C LYS A 125 38.90 -6.85 6.78
N GLU A 126 38.01 -7.82 6.89
CA GLU A 126 38.38 -9.19 7.25
C GLU A 126 39.31 -9.80 6.21
N ARG A 127 38.98 -9.69 4.91
CA ARG A 127 39.86 -10.10 3.81
C ARG A 127 41.21 -9.38 3.81
N ASP A 128 41.21 -8.06 4.04
CA ASP A 128 42.45 -7.28 4.11
C ASP A 128 43.34 -7.71 5.29
N MET A 129 42.75 -8.09 6.44
CA MET A 129 43.48 -8.62 7.59
C MET A 129 44.03 -10.02 7.33
N GLU A 130 43.23 -10.91 6.73
CA GLU A 130 43.67 -12.25 6.33
C GLU A 130 44.85 -12.18 5.35
N GLN A 131 44.75 -11.31 4.33
CA GLN A 131 45.81 -11.16 3.34
C GLN A 131 47.12 -10.65 3.97
N LYS A 132 47.05 -9.71 4.92
CA LYS A 132 48.23 -9.24 5.66
C LYS A 132 48.88 -10.36 6.46
N LEU A 133 48.09 -11.16 7.17
CA LEU A 133 48.60 -12.32 7.92
C LEU A 133 49.30 -13.33 7.02
N ILE A 134 48.71 -13.64 5.85
CA ILE A 134 49.32 -14.55 4.87
C ILE A 134 50.66 -14.00 4.36
N ASN A 135 50.70 -12.71 4.03
CA ASN A 135 51.91 -12.04 3.55
C ASN A 135 53.01 -12.06 4.63
N ASP A 136 52.67 -11.75 5.88
CA ASP A 136 53.63 -11.73 7.00
C ASP A 136 54.23 -13.13 7.26
N VAL A 137 53.40 -14.18 7.18
CA VAL A 137 53.87 -15.57 7.29
C VAL A 137 54.78 -15.95 6.12
N ALA A 138 54.45 -15.54 4.91
CA ALA A 138 55.28 -15.80 3.72
C ALA A 138 56.65 -15.12 3.85
N ILE A 139 56.70 -13.85 4.27
CA ILE A 139 57.95 -13.11 4.53
C ILE A 139 58.77 -13.80 5.62
N SER A 140 58.14 -14.16 6.74
CA SER A 140 58.80 -14.82 7.87
C SER A 140 59.35 -16.21 7.54
N ARG A 141 58.74 -16.92 6.58
CA ARG A 141 59.24 -18.21 6.06
C ARG A 141 60.38 -18.01 5.08
N TYR A 142 60.31 -16.98 4.23
CA TYR A 142 61.38 -16.64 3.30
C TYR A 142 62.67 -16.26 4.05
N GLN A 143 62.56 -15.41 5.08
CA GLN A 143 63.68 -14.98 5.92
C GLN A 143 64.34 -16.13 6.71
N ARG A 144 63.61 -17.21 7.00
CA ARG A 144 64.16 -18.40 7.69
C ARG A 144 64.86 -19.41 6.78
N LYS A 145 64.75 -19.25 5.45
CA LYS A 145 65.37 -20.12 4.45
C LYS A 145 66.67 -19.53 3.86
N GLN A 146 66.99 -18.28 4.15
CA GLN A 146 68.31 -17.68 3.92
C GLN A 146 69.16 -17.82 5.18
#